data_AF-A0A7L4P4G6-F1
#
_entry.id   AF-A0A7L4P4G6-F1
#
_cell.length_a   1.000
_cell.length_b   1.000
_cell.length_c   1.000
_cell.angle_alpha   90.00
_cell.angle_beta   90.00
_cell.angle_gamma   90.00
#
_symmetry.space_group_name_H-M   'P 1'
#
loop_
_entity.id
_entity.type
_entity.pdbx_description
1 polymer ?
#
loop_
_entity_poly.entity_id
_entity_poly.type
_entity_poly.pdbx_seq_one_letter_code
_entity_poly.pdbx_strand_id
1 'polypeptide(L)'
;MSLIMTYVGSKGCVMAGDKRSIGFLGDKNQREVLEEDLYSGKIQTTDELLKRADELDINLKITDNGEKIRNLGEVLVGEVKVRATHETKRKRIYATTNGFHQVELTGSQINKMQSGKSSIVIFGNKITKEIANKRLKKYWKSKISLVEVGEIFQKVMEDVAQATPSVSPEYDIFIIHPQLEHKQAMELLRTTILSDVKELEKWREKLRQEMLAKSRDIQMASKIITQGEVGRVKKAEGDKVEVILSEGVEALNMDWEVLARAGDSVIMKLEQASPLNIGDLVVIEDENLCVKKNKAALSCDIILCKAD
;
A
#
# COMPACT_ATOMS: atom_id res chain seq x y z
N MET A 1 3.67 -12.06 8.72
CA MET A 1 2.47 -12.93 8.64
C MET A 1 1.49 -12.53 9.74
N SER A 2 0.28 -13.10 9.75
CA SER A 2 -0.82 -12.68 10.64
C SER A 2 -1.48 -13.88 11.29
N LEU A 3 -1.99 -13.71 12.51
CA LEU A 3 -2.90 -14.62 13.17
C LEU A 3 -4.34 -14.15 12.95
N ILE A 4 -5.14 -15.00 12.32
CA ILE A 4 -6.60 -14.85 12.23
C ILE A 4 -7.23 -16.14 12.71
N MET A 5 -8.18 -16.04 13.62
CA MET A 5 -8.96 -17.17 14.10
C MET A 5 -10.42 -16.96 13.79
N THR A 6 -11.08 -17.98 13.27
CA THR A 6 -12.48 -17.93 12.87
C THR A 6 -13.20 -19.13 13.42
N TYR A 7 -14.22 -18.91 14.25
CA TYR A 7 -15.18 -19.93 14.64
C TYR A 7 -16.43 -19.79 13.80
N VAL A 8 -16.88 -20.89 13.23
CA VAL A 8 -18.11 -21.00 12.44
C VAL A 8 -18.99 -22.04 13.08
N GLY A 9 -20.20 -21.66 13.47
CA GLY A 9 -21.18 -22.56 14.06
C GLY A 9 -22.60 -22.28 13.58
N SER A 10 -23.54 -23.08 14.08
CA SER A 10 -24.97 -22.93 13.75
C SER A 10 -25.65 -21.75 14.41
N LYS A 11 -25.04 -21.19 15.46
CA LYS A 11 -25.55 -20.02 16.17
C LYS A 11 -24.97 -18.69 15.69
N GLY A 12 -23.88 -18.73 14.93
CA GLY A 12 -23.16 -17.55 14.49
C GLY A 12 -21.70 -17.81 14.14
N CYS A 13 -20.98 -16.73 13.91
CA CYS A 13 -19.56 -16.70 13.57
C CYS A 13 -18.82 -15.71 14.47
N VAL A 14 -17.62 -16.09 14.90
CA VAL A 14 -16.69 -15.22 15.63
C VAL A 14 -15.39 -15.16 14.86
N MET A 15 -14.82 -13.98 14.68
CA MET A 15 -13.53 -13.81 14.02
C MET A 15 -12.65 -12.87 14.83
N ALA A 16 -11.39 -13.25 15.03
CA ALA A 16 -10.37 -12.42 15.65
C ALA A 16 -9.17 -12.29 14.72
N GLY A 17 -8.56 -11.10 14.65
CA GLY A 17 -7.39 -10.84 13.83
C GLY A 17 -6.43 -9.89 14.54
N ASP A 18 -5.14 -10.24 14.54
CA ASP A 18 -4.11 -9.34 15.09
C ASP A 18 -3.87 -8.15 14.16
N LYS A 19 -3.20 -7.10 14.63
CA LYS A 19 -2.98 -5.87 13.83
C LYS A 19 -1.54 -5.69 13.33
N ARG A 20 -0.63 -6.64 13.57
CA ARG A 20 0.79 -6.49 13.24
C ARG A 20 1.07 -6.62 11.75
N SER A 21 1.78 -5.67 11.17
CA SER A 21 2.37 -5.77 9.84
C SER A 21 3.88 -5.57 9.96
N ILE A 22 4.63 -6.49 9.36
CA ILE A 22 6.10 -6.43 9.33
C ILE A 22 6.54 -6.38 7.87
N GLY A 23 7.18 -5.28 7.49
CA GLY A 23 7.90 -5.15 6.24
C GLY A 23 9.38 -5.47 6.45
N PHE A 24 9.91 -6.36 5.63
CA PHE A 24 11.32 -6.74 5.62
C PHE A 24 11.98 -6.08 4.40
N LEU A 25 12.93 -5.16 4.62
CA LEU A 25 13.62 -4.40 3.57
C LEU A 25 15.11 -4.76 3.62
N GLY A 26 15.66 -5.25 2.52
CA GLY A 26 17.04 -5.71 2.44
C GLY A 26 17.21 -6.85 1.43
N ASP A 27 18.38 -7.48 1.44
CA ASP A 27 18.71 -8.61 0.58
C ASP A 27 17.68 -9.74 0.70
N LYS A 28 17.35 -10.38 -0.43
CA LYS A 28 16.32 -11.42 -0.47
C LYS A 28 16.68 -12.64 0.39
N ASN A 29 17.91 -13.12 0.30
CA ASN A 29 18.31 -14.34 1.00
C ASN A 29 18.34 -14.10 2.51
N GLN A 30 18.84 -12.94 2.93
CA GLN A 30 18.84 -12.56 4.35
C GLN A 30 17.41 -12.42 4.89
N ARG A 31 16.49 -11.82 4.12
CA ARG A 31 15.07 -11.71 4.50
C ARG A 31 14.44 -13.09 4.72
N GLU A 32 14.72 -14.05 3.86
CA GLU A 32 14.22 -15.43 4.02
C GLU A 32 14.77 -16.08 5.30
N VAL A 33 16.03 -15.85 5.65
CA VAL A 33 16.63 -16.33 6.91
C VAL A 33 15.94 -15.72 8.13
N LEU A 34 15.75 -14.39 8.15
CA LEU A 34 15.09 -13.71 9.26
C LEU A 34 13.63 -14.13 9.42
N GLU A 35 12.91 -14.29 8.30
CA GLU A 35 11.53 -14.80 8.31
C GLU A 35 11.47 -16.22 8.89
N GLU A 36 12.39 -17.11 8.51
CA GLU A 36 12.44 -18.47 9.05
C GLU A 36 12.76 -18.47 10.56
N ASP A 37 13.73 -17.67 11.01
CA ASP A 37 14.07 -17.54 12.43
C ASP A 37 12.86 -17.04 13.24
N LEU A 38 12.12 -16.06 12.71
CA LEU A 38 10.90 -15.53 13.33
C LEU A 38 9.76 -16.57 13.36
N TYR A 39 9.52 -17.26 12.24
CA TYR A 39 8.36 -18.14 12.09
C TYR A 39 8.57 -19.54 12.63
N SER A 40 9.82 -19.94 12.87
CA SER A 40 10.20 -21.16 13.61
C SER A 40 10.16 -20.97 15.12
N GLY A 41 10.09 -19.73 15.61
CA GLY A 41 10.05 -19.41 17.04
C GLY A 41 11.40 -19.27 17.73
N LYS A 42 12.50 -19.17 16.97
CA LYS A 42 13.81 -18.86 17.55
C LYS A 42 13.84 -17.45 18.13
N ILE A 43 13.03 -16.56 17.59
CA ILE A 43 12.87 -15.17 18.05
C ILE A 43 11.58 -15.06 18.86
N GLN A 44 11.72 -14.71 20.14
CA GLN A 44 10.61 -14.65 21.10
C GLN A 44 10.20 -13.22 21.44
N THR A 45 11.11 -12.25 21.32
CA THR A 45 10.86 -10.85 21.68
C THR A 45 11.09 -9.89 20.52
N THR A 46 10.51 -8.70 20.59
CA THR A 46 10.73 -7.65 19.57
C THR A 46 12.18 -7.17 19.57
N ASP A 47 12.84 -7.11 20.73
CA ASP A 47 14.26 -6.73 20.81
C ASP A 47 15.17 -7.76 20.14
N GLU A 48 14.89 -9.05 20.33
CA GLU A 48 15.59 -10.12 19.60
C GLU A 48 15.37 -10.02 18.09
N LEU A 49 14.14 -9.68 17.65
CA LEU A 49 13.82 -9.49 16.24
C LEU A 49 14.62 -8.34 15.63
N LEU A 50 14.68 -7.19 16.32
CA LEU A 50 15.41 -6.02 15.87
C LEU A 50 16.91 -6.29 15.81
N LYS A 51 17.48 -6.93 16.84
CA LYS A 51 18.88 -7.33 16.87
C LYS A 51 19.23 -8.29 15.74
N ARG A 52 18.39 -9.32 15.54
CA ARG A 52 18.61 -10.30 14.48
C ARG A 52 18.50 -9.69 13.09
N ALA A 53 17.64 -8.69 12.92
CA ALA A 53 17.53 -7.96 11.67
C ALA A 53 18.77 -7.09 11.38
N ASP A 54 19.31 -6.42 12.40
CA ASP A 54 20.56 -5.64 12.31
C ASP A 54 21.75 -6.52 11.92
N GLU A 55 21.88 -7.71 12.54
CA GLU A 55 22.92 -8.70 12.20
C GLU A 55 22.87 -9.15 10.73
N LEU A 56 21.70 -9.07 10.09
CA LEU A 56 21.45 -9.51 8.72
C LEU A 56 21.33 -8.34 7.73
N ASP A 57 21.59 -7.11 8.17
CA ASP A 57 21.42 -5.88 7.39
C ASP A 57 20.00 -5.74 6.79
N ILE A 58 19.00 -6.04 7.61
CA ILE A 58 17.57 -5.94 7.24
C ILE A 58 16.94 -4.80 8.02
N ASN A 59 16.40 -3.83 7.29
CA ASN A 59 15.56 -2.79 7.88
C ASN A 59 14.13 -3.32 8.07
N LEU A 60 13.62 -3.20 9.29
CA LEU A 60 12.26 -3.62 9.65
C LEU A 60 11.32 -2.42 9.74
N LYS A 61 10.16 -2.55 9.10
CA LYS A 61 9.01 -1.67 9.31
C LYS A 61 7.90 -2.43 10.02
N ILE A 62 7.78 -2.22 11.32
CA ILE A 62 6.75 -2.85 12.16
C ILE A 62 5.65 -1.84 12.46
N THR A 63 4.39 -2.22 12.24
CA THR A 63 3.21 -1.43 12.63
C THR A 63 2.13 -2.31 13.23
N ASP A 64 1.31 -1.78 14.12
CA ASP A 64 0.21 -2.50 14.80
C ASP A 64 -1.19 -1.95 14.46
N ASN A 65 -1.32 -1.37 13.27
CA ASN A 65 -2.55 -0.76 12.78
C ASN A 65 -3.15 -1.48 11.56
N GLY A 66 -2.70 -2.70 11.29
CA GLY A 66 -3.18 -3.48 10.16
C GLY A 66 -4.61 -3.97 10.35
N GLU A 67 -5.50 -3.59 9.44
CA GLU A 67 -6.85 -4.14 9.36
C GLU A 67 -6.82 -5.50 8.65
N LYS A 68 -6.98 -6.58 9.42
CA LYS A 68 -6.89 -7.96 8.91
C LYS A 68 -8.22 -8.70 8.86
N ILE A 69 -9.16 -8.24 9.66
CA ILE A 69 -10.54 -8.72 9.65
C ILE A 69 -11.46 -7.54 9.40
N ARG A 70 -12.57 -7.79 8.70
CA ARG A 70 -13.60 -6.79 8.42
C ARG A 70 -14.98 -7.41 8.45
N ASN A 71 -15.98 -6.58 8.73
CA ASN A 71 -17.39 -6.97 8.72
C ASN A 71 -18.07 -6.40 7.47
N LEU A 72 -18.65 -7.28 6.64
CA LEU A 72 -19.44 -6.95 5.46
C LEU A 72 -20.93 -7.27 5.70
N GLY A 73 -21.47 -6.78 6.82
CA GLY A 73 -22.85 -7.02 7.25
C GLY A 73 -23.03 -8.40 7.87
N GLU A 74 -23.50 -9.36 7.08
CA GLU A 74 -23.75 -10.75 7.51
C GLU A 74 -22.57 -11.69 7.23
N VAL A 75 -21.44 -11.16 6.77
CA VAL A 75 -20.23 -11.93 6.44
C VAL A 75 -19.01 -11.28 7.10
N LEU A 76 -18.23 -12.09 7.83
CA LEU A 76 -16.92 -11.70 8.32
C LEU A 76 -15.85 -12.14 7.31
N VAL A 77 -14.90 -11.25 7.04
CA VAL A 77 -13.78 -11.50 6.13
C VAL A 77 -12.47 -11.37 6.88
N GLY A 78 -11.67 -12.43 6.87
CA GLY A 78 -10.29 -12.41 7.36
C GLY A 78 -9.31 -12.55 6.20
N GLU A 79 -8.26 -11.73 6.15
CA GLU A 79 -7.28 -11.71 5.07
C GLU A 79 -5.85 -11.75 5.58
N VAL A 80 -5.08 -12.71 5.09
CA VAL A 80 -3.61 -12.71 5.20
C VAL A 80 -2.98 -12.45 3.84
N LYS A 81 -1.91 -11.66 3.84
CA LYS A 81 -1.22 -11.20 2.62
C LYS A 81 0.24 -11.57 2.69
N VAL A 82 0.79 -12.02 1.58
CA VAL A 82 2.23 -12.15 1.35
C VAL A 82 2.57 -11.29 0.15
N ARG A 83 3.48 -10.33 0.34
CA ARG A 83 3.96 -9.44 -0.72
C ARG A 83 5.34 -9.91 -1.16
N ALA A 84 5.46 -10.34 -2.41
CA ALA A 84 6.73 -10.48 -3.09
C ALA A 84 6.97 -9.24 -3.98
N THR A 85 8.18 -9.12 -4.54
CA THR A 85 8.60 -8.00 -5.39
C THR A 85 7.69 -7.77 -6.60
N HIS A 86 7.12 -8.83 -7.17
CA HIS A 86 6.30 -8.76 -8.39
C HIS A 86 4.86 -9.27 -8.23
N GLU A 87 4.52 -9.86 -7.08
CA GLU A 87 3.23 -10.53 -6.90
C GLU A 87 2.76 -10.38 -5.45
N THR A 88 1.46 -10.16 -5.27
CA THR A 88 0.82 -10.23 -3.95
C THR A 88 -0.12 -11.42 -3.94
N LYS A 89 0.19 -12.38 -3.07
CA LYS A 89 -0.68 -13.53 -2.79
C LYS A 89 -1.51 -13.22 -1.56
N ARG A 90 -2.80 -13.54 -1.63
CA ARG A 90 -3.75 -13.30 -0.54
C ARG A 90 -4.49 -14.58 -0.25
N LYS A 91 -4.72 -14.84 1.02
CA LYS A 91 -5.62 -15.89 1.46
C LYS A 91 -6.68 -15.27 2.33
N ARG A 92 -7.93 -15.47 1.92
CA ARG A 92 -9.12 -14.94 2.59
C ARG A 92 -9.97 -16.06 3.14
N ILE A 93 -10.63 -15.79 4.25
CA ILE A 93 -11.77 -16.57 4.73
C ILE A 93 -12.96 -15.63 4.78
N TYR A 94 -14.06 -16.05 4.16
CA TYR A 94 -15.37 -15.44 4.25
C TYR A 94 -16.23 -16.38 5.08
N ALA A 95 -16.79 -15.90 6.19
CA ALA A 95 -17.50 -16.75 7.13
C ALA A 95 -18.78 -16.08 7.61
N THR A 96 -19.81 -16.91 7.80
CA THR A 96 -21.11 -16.54 8.36
C THR A 96 -21.68 -17.71 9.16
N THR A 97 -22.88 -17.58 9.71
CA THR A 97 -23.57 -18.71 10.35
C THR A 97 -23.63 -19.91 9.40
N ASN A 98 -23.39 -21.12 9.90
CA ASN A 98 -23.49 -22.37 9.15
C ASN A 98 -22.53 -22.54 7.94
N GLY A 99 -21.52 -21.69 7.75
CA GLY A 99 -20.56 -21.92 6.68
C GLY A 99 -19.45 -20.90 6.47
N PHE A 100 -18.43 -21.32 5.73
CA PHE A 100 -17.36 -20.44 5.28
C PHE A 100 -16.80 -20.87 3.92
N HIS A 101 -16.14 -19.94 3.25
CA HIS A 101 -15.31 -20.14 2.07
C HIS A 101 -13.89 -19.62 2.33
N GLN A 102 -12.88 -20.44 2.03
CA GLN A 102 -11.49 -20.01 1.94
C GLN A 102 -11.15 -19.76 0.47
N VAL A 103 -10.56 -18.59 0.19
CA VAL A 103 -10.24 -18.14 -1.16
C VAL A 103 -8.76 -17.77 -1.22
N GLU A 104 -8.03 -18.29 -2.20
CA GLU A 104 -6.66 -17.89 -2.49
C GLU A 104 -6.65 -17.04 -3.76
N LEU A 105 -6.06 -15.85 -3.67
CA LEU A 105 -6.00 -14.86 -4.75
C LEU A 105 -4.54 -14.59 -5.13
N THR A 106 -4.26 -14.56 -6.43
CA THR A 106 -3.10 -13.88 -7.00
C THR A 106 -3.58 -12.57 -7.58
N GLY A 107 -3.12 -11.46 -7.01
CA GLY A 107 -3.60 -10.15 -7.43
C GLY A 107 -5.10 -9.97 -7.16
N SER A 108 -5.93 -9.96 -8.21
CA SER A 108 -7.40 -9.96 -8.17
C SER A 108 -8.02 -11.27 -8.68
N GLN A 109 -7.23 -12.24 -9.13
CA GLN A 109 -7.73 -13.51 -9.68
C GLN A 109 -7.89 -14.55 -8.57
N ILE A 110 -9.03 -15.26 -8.58
CA ILE A 110 -9.28 -16.39 -7.68
C ILE A 110 -8.59 -17.62 -8.25
N ASN A 111 -7.59 -18.12 -7.54
CA ASN A 111 -6.85 -19.32 -7.93
C ASN A 111 -7.50 -20.58 -7.35
N LYS A 112 -8.02 -20.47 -6.12
CA LYS A 112 -8.55 -21.61 -5.37
C LYS A 112 -9.68 -21.16 -4.46
N MET A 113 -10.72 -21.98 -4.37
CA MET A 113 -11.84 -21.79 -3.47
C MET A 113 -12.20 -23.11 -2.81
N GLN A 114 -12.37 -23.10 -1.49
CA GLN A 114 -12.78 -24.26 -0.70
C GLN A 114 -13.87 -23.86 0.28
N SER A 115 -14.96 -24.62 0.33
CA SER A 115 -16.05 -24.40 1.27
C SER A 115 -15.95 -25.31 2.49
N GLY A 116 -16.58 -24.89 3.58
CA GLY A 116 -16.75 -25.70 4.78
C GLY A 116 -18.00 -25.29 5.56
N LYS A 117 -18.36 -26.12 6.54
CA LYS A 117 -19.52 -25.95 7.42
C LYS A 117 -19.07 -25.32 8.74
N SER A 118 -19.32 -26.01 9.86
CA SER A 118 -18.90 -25.58 11.20
C SER A 118 -17.48 -26.02 11.49
N SER A 119 -16.61 -25.09 11.87
CA SER A 119 -15.20 -25.35 12.15
C SER A 119 -14.56 -24.19 12.92
N ILE A 120 -13.40 -24.45 13.51
CA ILE A 120 -12.44 -23.40 13.87
C ILE A 120 -11.36 -23.39 12.77
N VAL A 121 -11.22 -22.27 12.06
CA VAL A 121 -10.19 -22.06 11.04
C VAL A 121 -9.16 -21.08 11.58
N ILE A 122 -7.88 -21.41 11.45
CA ILE A 122 -6.77 -20.57 11.90
C ILE A 122 -5.84 -20.28 10.74
N PHE A 123 -5.69 -19.00 10.40
CA PHE A 123 -4.59 -18.51 9.57
C PHE A 123 -3.47 -18.00 10.47
N GLY A 124 -2.23 -18.32 10.10
CA GLY A 124 -1.06 -18.13 10.93
C GLY A 124 0.15 -18.85 10.36
N ASN A 125 1.34 -18.40 10.74
CA ASN A 125 2.57 -19.17 10.56
C ASN A 125 2.53 -20.43 11.44
N LYS A 126 3.56 -21.29 11.34
CA LYS A 126 3.61 -22.57 12.05
C LYS A 126 3.50 -22.38 13.57
N ILE A 127 4.36 -21.55 14.16
CA ILE A 127 4.39 -21.34 15.61
C ILE A 127 3.09 -20.73 16.16
N THR A 128 2.54 -19.69 15.52
CA THR A 128 1.29 -19.05 15.96
C THR A 128 0.13 -20.05 15.94
N LYS A 129 0.05 -20.91 14.92
CA LYS A 129 -0.94 -22.00 14.86
C LYS A 129 -0.75 -23.02 15.97
N GLU A 130 0.49 -23.44 16.26
CA GLU A 130 0.78 -24.40 17.32
C GLU A 130 0.36 -23.87 18.70
N ILE A 131 0.75 -22.64 19.02
CA ILE A 131 0.37 -21.97 20.28
C ILE A 131 -1.14 -21.79 20.34
N ALA A 132 -1.77 -21.25 19.29
CA ALA A 132 -3.21 -21.03 19.26
C ALA A 132 -3.99 -22.34 19.45
N ASN A 133 -3.61 -23.42 18.77
CA ASN A 133 -4.26 -24.72 18.93
C ASN A 133 -4.10 -25.29 20.35
N LYS A 134 -2.91 -25.15 20.95
CA LYS A 134 -2.66 -25.60 22.33
C LYS A 134 -3.56 -24.85 23.33
N ARG A 135 -3.68 -23.52 23.17
CA ARG A 135 -4.49 -22.66 24.05
C ARG A 135 -5.99 -22.89 23.84
N LEU A 136 -6.44 -23.01 22.59
CA LEU A 136 -7.81 -23.37 22.27
C LEU A 136 -8.20 -24.68 22.96
N LYS A 137 -7.41 -25.76 22.82
CA LYS A 137 -7.69 -27.04 23.49
C LYS A 137 -7.80 -26.92 25.01
N LYS A 138 -7.05 -26.01 25.64
CA LYS A 138 -7.10 -25.77 27.09
C LYS A 138 -8.38 -25.06 27.53
N TYR A 139 -8.84 -24.08 26.76
CA TYR A 139 -9.98 -23.24 27.14
C TYR A 139 -11.32 -23.75 26.59
N TRP A 140 -11.30 -24.59 25.55
CA TRP A 140 -12.51 -25.05 24.85
C TRP A 140 -13.35 -25.99 25.69
N LYS A 141 -14.67 -25.80 25.64
CA LYS A 141 -15.68 -26.62 26.32
C LYS A 141 -16.68 -27.17 25.32
N SER A 142 -17.37 -28.25 25.69
CA SER A 142 -18.34 -28.94 24.80
C SER A 142 -19.59 -28.13 24.48
N LYS A 143 -20.00 -27.24 25.39
CA LYS A 143 -21.08 -26.27 25.18
C LYS A 143 -20.53 -24.89 25.43
N ILE A 144 -20.53 -24.05 24.40
CA ILE A 144 -19.99 -22.69 24.47
C ILE A 144 -20.90 -21.74 23.69
N SER A 145 -21.13 -20.55 24.26
CA SER A 145 -21.81 -19.43 23.62
C SER A 145 -20.88 -18.65 22.70
N LEU A 146 -21.42 -17.84 21.79
CA LEU A 146 -20.59 -17.00 20.91
C LEU A 146 -19.74 -16.00 21.69
N VAL A 147 -20.27 -15.46 22.78
CA VAL A 147 -19.55 -14.52 23.66
C VAL A 147 -18.34 -15.21 24.28
N GLU A 148 -18.54 -16.41 24.85
CA GLU A 148 -17.44 -17.20 25.40
C GLU A 148 -16.40 -17.58 24.33
N VAL A 149 -16.80 -17.85 23.08
CA VAL A 149 -15.84 -18.05 21.98
C VAL A 149 -15.02 -16.79 21.75
N GLY A 150 -15.64 -15.60 21.77
CA GLY A 150 -14.95 -14.32 21.69
C GLY A 150 -13.93 -14.13 22.81
N GLU A 151 -14.31 -14.43 24.06
CA GLU A 151 -13.41 -14.37 25.22
C GLU A 151 -12.25 -15.36 25.13
N ILE A 152 -12.48 -16.57 24.61
CA ILE A 152 -11.41 -17.54 24.34
C ILE A 152 -10.47 -16.99 23.27
N PHE A 153 -11.02 -16.44 22.18
CA PHE A 153 -10.21 -15.89 21.10
C PHE A 153 -9.34 -14.73 21.60
N GLN A 154 -9.90 -13.87 22.45
CA GLN A 154 -9.18 -12.80 23.12
C GLN A 154 -7.96 -13.33 23.88
N LYS A 155 -8.16 -14.30 24.79
CA LYS A 155 -7.08 -14.89 25.60
C LYS A 155 -6.02 -15.58 24.74
N VAL A 156 -6.42 -16.21 23.65
CA VAL A 156 -5.49 -16.85 22.72
C VAL A 156 -4.65 -15.80 21.98
N MET A 157 -5.23 -14.68 21.55
CA MET A 157 -4.48 -13.58 20.93
C MET A 157 -3.44 -13.01 21.89
N GLU A 158 -3.84 -12.73 23.13
CA GLU A 158 -2.95 -12.25 24.20
C GLU A 158 -1.80 -13.26 24.47
N ASP A 159 -2.13 -14.55 24.63
CA ASP A 159 -1.14 -15.63 24.86
C ASP A 159 -0.14 -15.75 23.69
N VAL A 160 -0.59 -15.56 22.45
CA VAL A 160 0.29 -15.64 21.27
C VAL A 160 1.15 -14.39 21.13
N ALA A 161 0.60 -13.20 21.33
CA ALA A 161 1.34 -11.94 21.26
C ALA A 161 2.49 -11.88 22.28
N GLN A 162 2.31 -12.49 23.46
CA GLN A 162 3.36 -12.63 24.47
C GLN A 162 4.47 -13.61 24.07
N ALA A 163 4.17 -14.56 23.19
CA ALA A 163 5.07 -15.67 22.87
C ALA A 163 5.86 -15.46 21.56
N THR A 164 5.47 -14.48 20.73
CA THR A 164 6.18 -14.17 19.49
C THR A 164 5.97 -12.72 19.07
N PRO A 165 7.01 -12.03 18.57
CA PRO A 165 6.88 -10.65 18.11
C PRO A 165 6.15 -10.55 16.75
N SER A 166 5.80 -11.69 16.13
CA SER A 166 5.11 -11.75 14.85
C SER A 166 3.62 -11.39 14.90
N VAL A 167 3.05 -11.25 16.11
CA VAL A 167 1.64 -10.96 16.38
C VAL A 167 1.54 -9.70 17.23
N SER A 168 0.57 -8.83 16.94
CA SER A 168 0.36 -7.61 17.73
C SER A 168 -0.32 -7.94 19.07
N PRO A 169 0.00 -7.23 20.15
CA PRO A 169 -0.82 -7.18 21.37
C PRO A 169 -2.23 -6.62 21.10
N GLU A 170 -2.38 -5.79 20.07
CA GLU A 170 -3.67 -5.27 19.61
C GLU A 170 -4.33 -6.21 18.60
N TYR A 171 -5.64 -6.38 18.73
CA TYR A 171 -6.44 -7.24 17.87
C TYR A 171 -7.86 -6.69 17.75
N ASP A 172 -8.54 -7.08 16.69
CA ASP A 172 -9.97 -6.84 16.50
C ASP A 172 -10.73 -8.16 16.68
N ILE A 173 -11.95 -8.10 17.22
CA ILE A 173 -12.86 -9.25 17.34
C ILE A 173 -14.24 -8.82 16.84
N PHE A 174 -14.80 -9.61 15.92
CA PHE A 174 -16.17 -9.46 15.45
C PHE A 174 -17.00 -10.71 15.74
N ILE A 175 -18.26 -10.49 16.10
CA ILE A 175 -19.26 -11.54 16.31
C ILE A 175 -20.48 -11.19 15.46
N ILE A 176 -20.94 -12.16 14.67
CA ILE A 176 -22.19 -12.07 13.90
C ILE A 176 -23.03 -13.32 14.15
N HIS A 177 -24.35 -13.19 14.07
CA HIS A 177 -25.29 -14.29 14.27
C HIS A 177 -26.53 -14.20 13.36
N PRO A 178 -26.35 -14.03 12.04
CA PRO A 178 -27.47 -14.03 11.12
C PRO A 178 -28.18 -15.39 11.14
N GLN A 179 -29.51 -15.37 11.01
CA GLN A 179 -30.33 -16.59 10.98
C GLN A 179 -30.36 -17.13 9.55
N LEU A 180 -29.40 -18.00 9.23
CA LEU A 180 -29.20 -18.54 7.88
C LEU A 180 -29.10 -20.06 7.91
N GLU A 181 -29.89 -20.72 7.08
CA GLU A 181 -29.67 -22.13 6.75
C GLU A 181 -28.41 -22.30 5.92
N HIS A 182 -27.80 -23.49 5.95
CA HIS A 182 -26.53 -23.75 5.27
C HIS A 182 -26.55 -23.37 3.77
N LYS A 183 -27.65 -23.65 3.07
CA LYS A 183 -27.78 -23.29 1.64
C LYS A 183 -27.80 -21.77 1.43
N GLN A 184 -28.48 -21.04 2.30
CA GLN A 184 -28.54 -19.57 2.24
C GLN A 184 -27.16 -18.97 2.56
N ALA A 185 -26.47 -19.51 3.56
CA ALA A 185 -25.12 -19.12 3.91
C ALA A 185 -24.15 -19.28 2.73
N MET A 186 -24.17 -20.43 2.04
CA MET A 186 -23.30 -20.65 0.87
C MET A 186 -23.57 -19.67 -0.27
N GLU A 187 -24.84 -19.34 -0.53
CA GLU A 187 -25.22 -18.37 -1.57
C GLU A 187 -24.78 -16.94 -1.20
N LEU A 188 -25.01 -16.52 0.05
CA LEU A 188 -24.55 -15.24 0.59
C LEU A 188 -23.03 -15.10 0.49
N LEU A 189 -22.28 -16.15 0.87
CA LEU A 189 -20.83 -16.14 0.79
C LEU A 189 -20.36 -16.01 -0.66
N ARG A 190 -20.96 -16.76 -1.60
CA ARG A 190 -20.57 -16.71 -3.01
C ARG A 190 -20.81 -15.33 -3.62
N THR A 191 -21.96 -14.73 -3.39
CA THR A 191 -22.30 -13.38 -3.89
C THR A 191 -21.39 -12.32 -3.28
N THR A 192 -21.12 -12.40 -1.97
CA THR A 192 -20.21 -11.49 -1.27
C THR A 192 -18.79 -11.58 -1.81
N ILE A 193 -18.26 -12.78 -2.05
CA ILE A 193 -16.92 -12.98 -2.61
C ILE A 193 -16.78 -12.31 -3.98
N LEU A 194 -17.77 -12.51 -4.87
CA LEU A 194 -17.72 -11.93 -6.22
C LEU A 194 -17.74 -10.40 -6.17
N SER A 195 -18.55 -9.80 -5.29
CA SER A 195 -18.60 -8.35 -5.11
C SER A 195 -17.27 -7.81 -4.57
N ASP A 196 -16.76 -8.40 -3.48
CA ASP A 196 -15.53 -7.96 -2.81
C ASP A 196 -14.28 -8.14 -3.69
N VAL A 197 -14.25 -9.17 -4.55
CA VAL A 197 -13.17 -9.34 -5.54
C VAL A 197 -13.27 -8.31 -6.68
N LYS A 198 -14.48 -7.97 -7.12
CA LYS A 198 -14.69 -6.92 -8.13
C LYS A 198 -14.30 -5.53 -7.60
N GLU A 199 -14.55 -5.24 -6.33
CA GLU A 199 -14.07 -4.03 -5.68
C GLU A 199 -12.54 -3.99 -5.59
N LEU A 200 -11.92 -5.12 -5.25
CA LEU A 200 -10.45 -5.25 -5.24
C LEU A 200 -9.86 -4.98 -6.64
N GLU A 201 -10.49 -5.47 -7.70
CA GLU A 201 -10.06 -5.22 -9.09
C GLU A 201 -10.13 -3.72 -9.44
N LYS A 202 -11.26 -3.07 -9.16
CA LYS A 202 -11.42 -1.62 -9.37
C LYS A 202 -10.37 -0.80 -8.61
N TRP A 203 -10.15 -1.15 -7.34
CA TRP A 203 -9.15 -0.47 -6.51
C TRP A 203 -7.73 -0.65 -7.07
N ARG A 204 -7.39 -1.85 -7.55
CA ARG A 204 -6.08 -2.11 -8.20
C ARG A 204 -5.91 -1.32 -9.47
N GLU A 205 -6.93 -1.21 -10.30
CA GLU A 205 -6.85 -0.43 -11.54
C GLU A 205 -6.66 1.06 -11.23
N LYS A 206 -7.40 1.59 -10.24
CA LYS A 206 -7.19 2.96 -9.76
C LYS A 206 -5.75 3.19 -9.30
N LEU A 207 -5.22 2.30 -8.47
CA LEU A 207 -3.82 2.37 -8.03
C LEU A 207 -2.83 2.30 -9.21
N ARG A 208 -3.10 1.46 -10.22
CA ARG A 208 -2.25 1.38 -11.41
C ARG A 208 -2.20 2.71 -12.15
N GLN A 209 -3.36 3.35 -12.33
CA GLN A 209 -3.44 4.68 -12.95
C GLN A 209 -2.71 5.75 -12.14
N GLU A 210 -2.88 5.76 -10.82
CA GLU A 210 -2.15 6.67 -9.93
C GLU A 210 -0.63 6.47 -10.00
N MET A 211 -0.16 5.22 -10.08
CA MET A 211 1.26 4.92 -10.21
C MET A 211 1.82 5.34 -11.57
N LEU A 212 1.06 5.15 -12.65
CA LEU A 212 1.45 5.62 -13.98
C LEU A 212 1.53 7.14 -14.04
N ALA A 213 0.56 7.85 -13.46
CA ALA A 213 0.57 9.31 -13.35
C ALA A 213 1.81 9.78 -12.58
N LYS A 214 2.07 9.22 -11.39
CA LYS A 214 3.27 9.57 -10.60
C LYS A 214 4.58 9.25 -11.33
N SER A 215 4.64 8.15 -12.07
CA SER A 215 5.82 7.81 -12.86
C SER A 215 6.03 8.82 -13.98
N ARG A 216 4.96 9.28 -14.65
CA ARG A 216 5.02 10.35 -15.64
C ARG A 216 5.50 11.64 -14.98
N ASP A 217 4.96 12.01 -13.82
CA ASP A 217 5.39 13.21 -13.10
C ASP A 217 6.89 13.16 -12.73
N ILE A 218 7.39 12.01 -12.26
CA ILE A 218 8.82 11.83 -11.95
C ILE A 218 9.68 11.96 -13.22
N GLN A 219 9.28 11.31 -14.31
CA GLN A 219 9.98 11.40 -15.58
C GLN A 219 10.01 12.84 -16.10
N MET A 220 8.87 13.53 -16.07
CA MET A 220 8.79 14.91 -16.53
C MET A 220 9.55 15.87 -15.61
N ALA A 221 9.51 15.69 -14.29
CA ALA A 221 10.31 16.45 -13.34
C ALA A 221 11.82 16.34 -13.63
N SER A 222 12.29 15.17 -14.07
CA SER A 222 13.70 14.98 -14.46
C SER A 222 14.11 15.76 -15.72
N LYS A 223 13.14 16.18 -16.54
CA LYS A 223 13.37 16.99 -17.74
C LYS A 223 13.37 18.50 -17.46
N ILE A 224 12.88 18.93 -16.30
CA ILE A 224 12.87 20.36 -15.93
C ILE A 224 14.30 20.91 -16.00
N ILE A 225 14.46 22.02 -16.71
CA ILE A 225 15.75 22.68 -16.82
C ILE A 225 16.03 23.40 -15.49
N THR A 226 16.95 22.86 -14.70
CA THR A 226 17.43 23.50 -13.46
C THR A 226 18.71 24.31 -13.68
N GLN A 227 19.37 24.12 -14.82
CA GLN A 227 20.54 24.88 -15.24
C GLN A 227 20.71 24.80 -16.77
N GLY A 228 21.02 25.92 -17.42
CA GLY A 228 21.36 25.96 -18.85
C GLY A 228 20.70 27.08 -19.64
N GLU A 229 20.88 27.05 -20.97
CA GLU A 229 20.26 27.97 -21.90
C GLU A 229 18.78 27.65 -22.10
N VAL A 230 17.94 28.68 -22.07
CA VAL A 230 16.49 28.58 -22.30
C VAL A 230 16.11 29.15 -23.65
N GLY A 231 16.66 30.31 -24.00
CA GLY A 231 16.19 31.06 -25.16
C GLY A 231 16.83 32.43 -25.30
N ARG A 232 16.30 33.23 -26.23
CA ARG A 232 16.74 34.60 -26.48
C ARG A 232 15.59 35.58 -26.48
N VAL A 233 15.83 36.78 -25.94
CA VAL A 233 14.85 37.87 -25.94
C VAL A 233 14.56 38.28 -27.38
N LYS A 234 13.31 38.18 -27.81
CA LYS A 234 12.83 38.65 -29.11
C LYS A 234 12.25 40.05 -29.01
N LYS A 235 11.51 40.32 -27.95
CA LYS A 235 10.82 41.59 -27.71
C LYS A 235 10.67 41.83 -26.20
N ALA A 236 10.78 43.07 -25.77
CA ALA A 236 10.50 43.47 -24.39
C ALA A 236 9.62 44.73 -24.38
N GLU A 237 8.46 44.65 -23.72
CA GLU A 237 7.51 45.76 -23.57
C GLU A 237 7.06 45.85 -22.11
N GLY A 238 7.52 46.89 -21.41
CA GLY A 238 7.24 47.05 -19.98
C GLY A 238 7.84 45.91 -19.15
N ASP A 239 7.00 45.20 -18.41
CA ASP A 239 7.37 44.03 -17.62
C ASP A 239 7.26 42.70 -18.39
N LYS A 240 6.82 42.72 -19.65
CA LYS A 240 6.67 41.50 -20.47
C LYS A 240 7.85 41.32 -21.41
N VAL A 241 8.42 40.12 -21.39
CA VAL A 241 9.57 39.73 -22.20
C VAL A 241 9.17 38.54 -23.05
N GLU A 242 9.11 38.71 -24.36
CA GLU A 242 8.91 37.63 -25.32
C GLU A 242 10.26 36.95 -25.61
N VAL A 243 10.36 35.65 -25.33
CA VAL A 243 11.58 34.86 -25.44
C VAL A 243 11.36 33.74 -26.46
N ILE A 244 12.22 33.65 -27.47
CA ILE A 244 12.25 32.50 -28.39
C ILE A 244 13.00 31.37 -27.71
N LEU A 245 12.39 30.21 -27.61
CA LEU A 245 12.99 29.02 -27.01
C LEU A 245 14.13 28.49 -27.87
N SER A 246 15.26 28.15 -27.23
CA SER A 246 16.42 27.55 -27.89
C SER A 246 16.16 26.11 -28.32
N GLU A 247 17.01 25.58 -29.21
CA GLU A 247 16.95 24.17 -29.62
C GLU A 247 17.09 23.24 -28.40
N GLY A 248 16.27 22.20 -28.34
CA GLY A 248 16.24 21.28 -27.20
C GLY A 248 15.46 21.80 -25.98
N VAL A 249 14.73 22.93 -26.09
CA VAL A 249 13.89 23.48 -25.02
C VAL A 249 12.41 23.46 -25.42
N GLU A 250 11.55 23.05 -24.51
CA GLU A 250 10.09 23.12 -24.64
C GLU A 250 9.45 23.73 -23.38
N ALA A 251 8.29 24.35 -23.56
CA ALA A 251 7.48 24.93 -22.50
C ALA A 251 6.18 24.15 -22.34
N LEU A 252 5.85 23.78 -21.10
CA LEU A 252 4.68 23.00 -20.76
C LEU A 252 3.83 23.69 -19.69
N ASN A 253 2.55 23.34 -19.61
CA ASN A 253 1.70 23.70 -18.46
C ASN A 253 1.91 22.75 -17.27
N MET A 254 1.19 22.99 -16.17
CA MET A 254 1.23 22.15 -14.96
C MET A 254 0.73 20.71 -15.19
N ASP A 255 0.02 20.46 -16.29
CA ASP A 255 -0.49 19.14 -16.68
C ASP A 255 0.44 18.42 -17.68
N TRP A 256 1.66 18.94 -17.88
CA TRP A 256 2.66 18.44 -18.82
C TRP A 256 2.20 18.42 -20.28
N GLU A 257 1.31 19.34 -20.67
CA GLU A 257 0.94 19.56 -22.06
C GLU A 257 1.88 20.60 -22.67
N VAL A 258 2.40 20.30 -23.86
CA VAL A 258 3.32 21.18 -24.58
C VAL A 258 2.58 22.42 -25.08
N LEU A 259 3.02 23.58 -24.63
CA LEU A 259 2.49 24.89 -25.04
C LEU A 259 3.32 25.52 -26.16
N ALA A 260 4.64 25.32 -26.13
CA ALA A 260 5.58 25.87 -27.11
C ALA A 260 6.84 24.99 -27.21
N ARG A 261 7.46 24.93 -28.40
CA ARG A 261 8.69 24.17 -28.68
C ARG A 261 9.83 25.10 -29.08
N ALA A 262 11.01 24.53 -29.31
CA ALA A 262 12.15 25.25 -29.87
C ALA A 262 11.74 26.09 -31.10
N GLY A 263 12.14 27.36 -31.12
CA GLY A 263 11.77 28.32 -32.16
C GLY A 263 10.45 29.05 -31.91
N ASP A 264 9.56 28.53 -31.07
CA ASP A 264 8.36 29.24 -30.63
C ASP A 264 8.71 30.29 -29.57
N SER A 265 7.79 31.25 -29.39
CA SER A 265 7.97 32.35 -28.44
C SER A 265 7.07 32.17 -27.21
N VAL A 266 7.63 32.37 -26.02
CA VAL A 266 6.89 32.38 -24.75
C VAL A 266 7.00 33.74 -24.09
N ILE A 267 6.00 34.10 -23.29
CA ILE A 267 6.00 35.36 -22.54
C ILE A 267 6.48 35.08 -21.12
N MET A 268 7.52 35.79 -20.71
CA MET A 268 8.06 35.83 -19.37
C MET A 268 7.84 37.22 -18.77
N LYS A 269 7.85 37.31 -17.44
CA LYS A 269 7.69 38.55 -16.71
C LYS A 269 9.03 38.97 -16.10
N LEU A 270 9.37 40.25 -16.24
CA LEU A 270 10.52 40.87 -15.62
C LEU A 270 10.17 41.32 -14.20
N GLU A 271 10.87 40.80 -13.21
CA GLU A 271 10.58 41.09 -11.79
C GLU A 271 11.04 42.49 -11.36
N GLN A 272 12.10 43.01 -11.98
CA GLN A 272 12.66 44.32 -11.67
C GLN A 272 13.08 45.03 -12.95
N ALA A 273 12.83 46.34 -13.02
CA ALA A 273 13.18 47.15 -14.18
C ALA A 273 14.69 47.08 -14.44
N SER A 274 15.06 46.51 -15.60
CA SER A 274 16.44 46.32 -16.03
C SER A 274 16.52 46.48 -17.54
N PRO A 275 17.59 47.10 -18.09
CA PRO A 275 17.72 47.27 -19.53
C PRO A 275 17.91 45.91 -20.22
N LEU A 276 16.97 45.58 -21.10
CA LEU A 276 17.00 44.37 -21.94
C LEU A 276 17.22 44.75 -23.40
N ASN A 277 18.06 43.98 -24.09
CA ASN A 277 18.31 44.13 -25.52
C ASN A 277 17.76 42.92 -26.27
N ILE A 278 17.29 43.15 -27.50
CA ILE A 278 16.91 42.06 -28.39
C ILE A 278 18.14 41.17 -28.63
N GLY A 279 17.96 39.86 -28.49
CA GLY A 279 18.99 38.83 -28.62
C GLY A 279 19.69 38.45 -27.31
N ASP A 280 19.40 39.14 -26.19
CA ASP A 280 19.95 38.80 -24.87
C ASP A 280 19.58 37.35 -24.49
N LEU A 281 20.57 36.64 -23.94
CA LEU A 281 20.45 35.22 -23.61
C LEU A 281 19.70 35.01 -22.29
N VAL A 282 18.65 34.20 -22.32
CA VAL A 282 17.89 33.77 -21.14
C VAL A 282 18.38 32.40 -20.71
N VAL A 283 18.69 32.27 -19.43
CA VAL A 283 19.26 31.07 -18.82
C VAL A 283 18.58 30.77 -17.49
N ILE A 284 18.66 29.51 -17.07
CA ILE A 284 18.44 29.14 -15.67
C ILE A 284 19.82 28.87 -15.06
N GLU A 285 20.11 29.54 -13.96
CA GLU A 285 21.34 29.35 -13.18
C GLU A 285 20.97 29.27 -11.71
N ASP A 286 21.42 28.22 -11.02
CA ASP A 286 21.07 27.94 -9.62
C ASP A 286 19.55 28.00 -9.39
N GLU A 287 18.78 27.37 -10.28
CA GLU A 287 17.30 27.36 -10.28
C GLU A 287 16.62 28.74 -10.49
N ASN A 288 17.39 29.79 -10.80
CA ASN A 288 16.87 31.13 -11.07
C ASN A 288 16.83 31.40 -12.58
N LEU A 289 15.64 31.65 -13.11
CA LEU A 289 15.44 32.11 -14.48
C LEU A 289 15.85 33.58 -14.61
N CYS A 290 16.86 33.87 -15.44
CA CYS A 290 17.38 35.22 -15.58
C CYS A 290 18.01 35.48 -16.94
N VAL A 291 18.30 36.75 -17.22
CA VAL A 291 19.09 37.15 -18.37
C VAL A 291 20.57 37.08 -18.04
N LYS A 292 21.35 36.29 -18.80
CA LYS A 292 22.74 35.93 -18.47
C LYS A 292 23.66 37.13 -18.27
N LYS A 293 23.47 38.19 -19.08
CA LYS A 293 24.33 39.38 -19.13
C LYS A 293 24.27 40.23 -17.86
N ASN A 294 23.07 40.46 -17.34
CA ASN A 294 22.81 41.42 -16.26
C ASN A 294 22.12 40.79 -15.04
N LYS A 295 21.91 39.47 -15.04
CA LYS A 295 21.21 38.71 -14.00
C LYS A 295 19.82 39.25 -13.68
N ALA A 296 19.17 39.90 -14.64
CA ALA A 296 17.80 40.36 -14.47
C ALA A 296 16.87 39.15 -14.30
N ALA A 297 16.18 39.08 -13.16
CA ALA A 297 15.31 37.97 -12.82
C ALA A 297 14.03 37.99 -13.67
N LEU A 298 13.67 36.81 -14.19
CA LEU A 298 12.46 36.57 -14.95
C LEU A 298 11.61 35.52 -14.24
N SER A 299 10.29 35.60 -14.42
CA SER A 299 9.35 34.58 -13.97
C SER A 299 8.38 34.19 -15.08
N CYS A 300 7.78 33.00 -14.97
CA CYS A 300 6.78 32.53 -15.92
C CYS A 300 5.89 31.45 -15.28
N ASP A 301 4.64 31.34 -15.75
CA ASP A 301 3.66 30.35 -15.28
C ASP A 301 3.70 29.03 -16.10
N ILE A 302 4.86 28.72 -16.67
CA ILE A 302 5.12 27.55 -17.52
C ILE A 302 6.33 26.78 -16.99
N ILE A 303 6.38 25.48 -17.27
CA ILE A 303 7.51 24.61 -16.95
C ILE A 303 8.43 24.55 -18.16
N LEU A 304 9.69 24.89 -17.98
CA LEU A 304 10.72 24.79 -19.01
C LEU A 304 11.43 23.45 -18.90
N CYS A 305 11.33 22.63 -19.94
CA CYS A 305 11.89 21.28 -19.98
C CYS A 305 12.86 21.11 -21.15
N LYS A 306 13.77 20.14 -21.02
CA LYS A 306 14.55 19.62 -22.13
C LYS A 306 13.64 18.80 -23.04
N ALA A 307 13.65 19.09 -24.33
CA ALA A 307 13.01 18.27 -25.35
C ALA A 307 13.75 16.92 -25.51
N ASP A 308 13.02 15.88 -25.91
CA ASP A 308 13.57 14.54 -26.21
C ASP A 308 14.42 14.53 -27.50
#